data_AF-A0A0H3D310-F1
#
_entry.id   AF-A0A0H3D310-F1
#
_cell.length_a   1.000
_cell.length_b   1.000
_cell.length_c   1.000
_cell.angle_alpha   90.00
_cell.angle_beta   90.00
_cell.angle_gamma   90.00
#
_symmetry.space_group_name_H-M   'P 1'
#
loop_
_entity.id
_entity.type
_entity.pdbx_description
1 polymer ?
#
loop_
_entity_poly.entity_id
_entity_poly.type
_entity_poly.pdbx_seq_one_letter_code
_entity_poly.pdbx_strand_id
1 'polypeptide(L)'
;MPDHGVDLAADLYRMLVVAEDDLPSVAAVYGDVVAKYGRARSGLDGAMTRPGHFGGAALGPVHAAWVELHAAAAKFLTDTQANLNDTATALAKAAEMYATTDRTAADQLHKLIAERGEPTPGR
;
A
#
# COMPACT_ATOMS: atom_id res chain seq x y z
N MET A 1 13.08 6.23 -29.84
CA MET A 1 13.00 7.31 -28.84
C MET A 1 11.52 7.55 -28.60
N PRO A 2 11.08 7.89 -27.39
CA PRO A 2 9.69 8.31 -27.20
C PRO A 2 9.54 9.67 -27.87
N ASP A 3 8.68 9.76 -28.89
CA ASP A 3 8.60 10.92 -29.79
C ASP A 3 7.60 11.98 -29.30
N HIS A 4 6.86 11.71 -28.21
CA HIS A 4 5.87 12.64 -27.67
C HIS A 4 5.87 12.71 -26.14
N GLY A 5 5.61 13.90 -25.58
CA GLY A 5 5.54 14.14 -24.13
C GLY A 5 4.48 13.30 -23.40
N VAL A 6 3.49 12.76 -24.13
CA VAL A 6 2.51 11.80 -23.58
C VAL A 6 3.12 10.43 -23.25
N ASP A 7 4.24 10.06 -23.87
CA ASP A 7 4.98 8.83 -23.56
C ASP A 7 5.91 9.01 -22.34
N LEU A 8 6.23 10.25 -21.97
CA LEU A 8 6.96 10.60 -20.74
C LEU A 8 6.04 11.03 -19.59
N ALA A 9 4.81 11.47 -19.89
CA ALA A 9 3.83 11.91 -18.91
C ALA A 9 3.26 10.69 -18.17
N ALA A 10 3.91 10.30 -17.08
CA ALA A 10 3.23 9.58 -16.02
C ALA A 10 1.93 10.34 -15.71
N ASP A 11 0.78 9.67 -15.72
CA ASP A 11 -0.49 10.27 -15.31
C ASP A 11 -0.41 10.53 -13.79
N LEU A 12 0.23 11.65 -13.43
CA LEU A 12 0.51 12.02 -12.04
C LEU A 12 -0.78 12.14 -11.24
N TYR A 13 -1.87 12.53 -11.90
CA TYR A 13 -3.18 12.59 -11.27
C TYR A 13 -3.68 11.19 -10.90
N ARG A 14 -3.63 10.21 -11.82
CA ARG A 14 -3.99 8.83 -11.46
C ARG A 14 -3.05 8.24 -10.41
N MET A 15 -1.75 8.52 -10.48
CA MET A 15 -0.81 8.07 -9.44
C MET A 15 -1.17 8.66 -8.07
N LEU A 16 -1.57 9.93 -8.03
CA LEU A 16 -1.99 10.58 -6.80
C LEU A 16 -3.30 10.00 -6.26
N VAL A 17 -4.29 9.73 -7.13
CA VAL A 17 -5.55 9.07 -6.73
C VAL A 17 -5.28 7.68 -6.13
N VAL A 18 -4.43 6.89 -6.77
CA VAL A 18 -4.06 5.56 -6.25
C VAL A 18 -3.35 5.67 -4.90
N ALA A 19 -2.47 6.66 -4.75
CA ALA A 19 -1.68 6.87 -3.55
C ALA A 19 -2.49 7.42 -2.38
N GLU A 20 -3.39 8.37 -2.62
CA GLU A 20 -4.12 9.08 -1.57
C GLU A 20 -5.47 8.44 -1.23
N ASP A 21 -6.08 7.69 -2.17
CA ASP A 21 -7.41 7.11 -1.99
C ASP A 21 -7.43 5.59 -2.13
N ASP A 22 -7.09 5.03 -3.31
CA ASP A 22 -7.34 3.61 -3.58
C ASP A 22 -6.58 2.68 -2.63
N LEU A 23 -5.25 2.85 -2.51
CA LEU A 23 -4.43 1.98 -1.66
C LEU A 23 -4.74 2.16 -0.17
N PRO A 24 -4.86 3.39 0.37
CA PRO A 24 -5.29 3.59 1.75
C PRO A 24 -6.68 3.01 2.04
N SER A 25 -7.63 3.14 1.12
CA SER A 25 -8.98 2.59 1.26
C SER A 25 -8.95 1.07 1.36
N VAL A 26 -8.16 0.39 0.52
CA VAL A 26 -7.98 -1.07 0.62
C VAL A 26 -7.22 -1.44 1.91
N ALA A 27 -6.20 -0.69 2.30
CA ALA A 27 -5.46 -0.93 3.54
C ALA A 27 -6.37 -0.83 4.78
N ALA A 28 -7.33 0.10 4.79
CA ALA A 28 -8.32 0.22 5.85
C ALA A 28 -9.18 -1.04 5.99
N VAL A 29 -9.57 -1.67 4.87
CA VAL A 29 -10.30 -2.96 4.88
C VAL A 29 -9.46 -4.05 5.54
N TYR A 30 -8.17 -4.14 5.22
CA TYR A 30 -7.28 -5.09 5.90
C TYR A 30 -7.17 -4.81 7.41
N GLY A 31 -7.09 -3.54 7.81
CA GLY A 31 -7.10 -3.14 9.23
C GLY A 31 -8.35 -3.61 9.97
N ASP A 32 -9.53 -3.45 9.36
CA ASP A 32 -10.79 -3.93 9.91
C ASP A 32 -10.82 -5.46 10.05
N VAL A 33 -10.29 -6.17 9.05
CA VAL A 33 -10.18 -7.63 9.08
C VAL A 33 -9.23 -8.07 10.19
N VAL A 34 -8.05 -7.43 10.33
CA VAL A 34 -7.10 -7.71 11.43
C VAL A 34 -7.77 -7.53 12.79
N ALA A 35 -8.53 -6.44 12.98
CA ALA A 35 -9.24 -6.18 14.22
C ALA A 35 -10.32 -7.25 14.52
N LYS A 36 -11.10 -7.65 13.52
CA LYS A 36 -12.09 -8.74 13.64
C LYS A 36 -11.41 -10.08 13.93
N TYR A 37 -10.31 -10.35 13.25
CA TYR A 37 -9.55 -11.59 13.38
C TYR A 37 -8.92 -11.71 14.78
N GLY A 38 -8.36 -10.63 15.31
CA GLY A 38 -7.87 -10.55 16.69
C GLY A 38 -8.96 -10.81 17.73
N ARG A 39 -10.17 -10.25 17.54
CA ARG A 39 -11.32 -10.54 18.43
C ARG A 39 -11.74 -12.01 18.40
N ALA A 40 -11.65 -12.68 17.26
CA ALA A 40 -11.97 -14.12 17.20
C ALA A 40 -11.03 -14.97 18.07
N ARG A 41 -9.78 -14.54 18.30
CA ARG A 41 -8.81 -15.26 19.14
C ARG A 41 -9.19 -15.28 20.62
N SER A 42 -9.85 -14.24 21.13
CA SER A 42 -10.13 -14.12 22.57
C SER A 42 -11.11 -15.18 23.08
N GLY A 43 -12.00 -15.70 22.22
CA GLY A 43 -12.94 -16.77 22.55
C GLY A 43 -12.41 -18.18 22.35
N LEU A 44 -11.22 -18.33 21.75
CA LEU A 44 -10.71 -19.64 21.30
C LEU A 44 -10.52 -20.62 22.46
N ASP A 45 -9.87 -20.19 23.54
CA ASP A 45 -9.51 -21.09 24.65
C ASP A 45 -10.78 -21.63 25.33
N GLY A 46 -11.82 -20.80 25.46
CA GLY A 46 -13.14 -21.23 25.94
C GLY A 46 -13.80 -22.21 24.98
N ALA A 47 -13.78 -21.94 23.67
CA ALA A 47 -14.38 -22.81 22.66
C ALA A 47 -13.66 -24.16 22.52
N MET A 48 -12.36 -24.21 22.82
CA MET A 48 -11.51 -25.41 22.75
C MET A 48 -11.26 -26.06 24.10
N THR A 49 -11.93 -25.59 25.16
CA THR A 49 -11.88 -26.20 26.49
C THR A 49 -12.51 -27.58 26.42
N ARG A 50 -11.77 -28.60 26.88
CA ARG A 50 -12.22 -29.99 26.89
C ARG A 50 -12.74 -30.38 28.28
N PRO A 51 -13.88 -31.08 28.37
CA PRO A 51 -14.35 -31.60 29.65
C PRO A 51 -13.33 -32.55 30.29
N GLY A 52 -13.05 -32.36 31.58
CA GLY A 52 -11.99 -33.08 32.29
C GLY A 52 -12.18 -34.61 32.36
N HIS A 53 -13.42 -35.10 32.22
CA HIS A 53 -13.70 -36.56 32.21
C HIS A 53 -13.10 -37.29 31.00
N PHE A 54 -12.69 -36.56 29.95
CA PHE A 54 -12.01 -37.15 28.82
C PHE A 54 -10.48 -37.27 28.99
N GLY A 55 -9.91 -36.82 30.13
CA GLY A 55 -8.48 -36.84 30.43
C GLY A 55 -7.62 -35.94 29.52
N GLY A 56 -6.30 -35.89 29.76
CA GLY A 56 -5.35 -35.10 28.96
C GLY A 56 -5.28 -33.61 29.34
N ALA A 57 -4.75 -32.79 28.43
CA ALA A 57 -4.65 -31.34 28.62
C ALA A 57 -6.04 -30.66 28.62
N ALA A 58 -6.15 -29.53 29.32
CA ALA A 58 -7.40 -28.76 29.43
C ALA A 58 -7.90 -28.20 28.07
N LEU A 59 -6.96 -28.00 27.13
CA LEU A 59 -7.25 -27.54 25.77
C LEU A 59 -7.15 -28.73 24.82
N GLY A 60 -8.06 -28.78 23.85
CA GLY A 60 -8.07 -29.83 22.83
C GLY A 60 -6.76 -29.87 22.02
N PRO A 61 -6.40 -31.02 21.43
CA PRO A 61 -5.12 -31.21 20.72
C PRO A 61 -4.93 -30.31 19.49
N VAL A 62 -6.01 -29.74 18.96
CA VAL A 62 -6.01 -28.83 17.80
C VAL A 62 -5.64 -27.39 18.22
N HIS A 63 -5.67 -27.07 19.52
CA HIS A 63 -5.48 -25.70 20.02
C HIS A 63 -4.17 -25.07 19.54
N ALA A 64 -3.04 -25.77 19.71
CA ALA A 64 -1.73 -25.26 19.30
C ALA A 64 -1.68 -24.96 17.80
N ALA A 65 -2.13 -25.90 16.96
CA ALA A 65 -2.17 -25.71 15.51
C ALA A 65 -3.08 -24.54 15.10
N TRP A 66 -4.19 -24.33 15.81
CA TRP A 66 -5.07 -23.18 15.55
C TRP A 66 -4.44 -21.86 15.97
N VAL A 67 -3.72 -21.82 17.10
CA VAL A 67 -2.98 -20.63 17.54
C VAL A 67 -1.90 -20.26 16.51
N GLU A 68 -1.17 -21.23 15.99
CA GLU A 68 -0.15 -21.01 14.95
C GLU A 68 -0.77 -20.52 13.64
N LEU A 69 -1.85 -21.16 13.17
CA LEU A 69 -2.58 -20.72 11.98
C LEU A 69 -3.10 -19.29 12.14
N HIS A 70 -3.65 -18.98 13.31
CA HIS A 70 -4.14 -17.64 13.63
C HIS A 70 -3.01 -16.62 13.60
N ALA A 71 -1.87 -16.91 14.22
CA ALA A 71 -0.72 -16.02 14.19
C ALA A 71 -0.20 -15.78 12.76
N ALA A 72 -0.10 -16.83 11.94
CA ALA A 72 0.34 -16.73 10.55
C ALA A 72 -0.61 -15.88 9.69
N ALA A 73 -1.91 -16.12 9.80
CA ALA A 73 -2.92 -15.35 9.07
C ALA A 73 -2.95 -13.88 9.53
N ALA A 74 -2.88 -13.63 10.84
CA ALA A 74 -2.83 -12.28 11.38
C ALA A 74 -1.60 -11.51 10.86
N LYS A 75 -0.44 -12.18 10.82
CA LYS A 75 0.78 -11.61 10.26
C LYS A 75 0.60 -11.25 8.78
N PHE A 76 0.13 -12.19 7.96
CA PHE A 76 -0.08 -11.97 6.53
C PHE A 76 -1.01 -10.78 6.25
N LEU A 77 -2.12 -10.67 6.98
CA LEU A 77 -3.07 -9.57 6.85
C LEU A 77 -2.45 -8.23 7.24
N THR A 78 -1.67 -8.21 8.32
CA THR A 78 -0.98 -7.01 8.82
C THR A 78 0.12 -6.56 7.86
N ASP A 79 0.95 -7.49 7.38
CA ASP A 79 1.98 -7.20 6.39
C ASP A 79 1.37 -6.65 5.09
N THR A 80 0.24 -7.22 4.66
CA THR A 80 -0.46 -6.75 3.45
C THR A 80 -0.97 -5.32 3.63
N GLN A 81 -1.59 -5.02 4.77
CA GLN A 81 -2.00 -3.65 5.10
C GLN A 81 -0.82 -2.67 5.06
N ALA A 82 0.30 -3.04 5.71
CA ALA A 82 1.50 -2.21 5.74
C ALA A 82 2.06 -1.96 4.34
N ASN A 83 2.18 -3.02 3.52
CA ASN A 83 2.69 -2.93 2.15
C ASN A 83 1.82 -2.01 1.27
N LEU A 84 0.50 -2.01 1.46
CA LEU A 84 -0.39 -1.10 0.73
C LEU A 84 -0.14 0.36 1.12
N ASN A 85 0.01 0.65 2.41
CA ASN A 85 0.33 2.00 2.91
C ASN A 85 1.74 2.47 2.50
N ASP A 86 2.71 1.57 2.48
CA ASP A 86 4.08 1.88 2.05
C ASP A 86 4.12 2.15 0.55
N THR A 87 3.38 1.37 -0.23
CA THR A 87 3.24 1.59 -1.69
C THR A 87 2.53 2.91 -1.98
N ALA A 88 1.45 3.23 -1.25
CA ALA A 88 0.77 4.53 -1.31
C ALA A 88 1.74 5.69 -1.07
N THR A 89 2.54 5.59 0.00
CA THR A 89 3.55 6.60 0.35
C THR A 89 4.61 6.74 -0.74
N ALA A 90 5.08 5.63 -1.30
CA ALA A 90 6.07 5.64 -2.37
C ALA A 90 5.52 6.26 -3.66
N LEU A 91 4.27 5.97 -4.02
CA LEU A 91 3.60 6.55 -5.18
C LEU A 91 3.38 8.06 -5.03
N ALA A 92 2.93 8.53 -3.86
CA ALA A 92 2.77 9.96 -3.59
C ALA A 92 4.11 10.71 -3.76
N LYS A 93 5.19 10.16 -3.19
CA LYS A 93 6.55 10.72 -3.35
C LYS A 93 7.01 10.73 -4.81
N ALA A 94 6.75 9.65 -5.55
CA ALA A 94 7.09 9.59 -6.96
C ALA A 94 6.34 10.67 -7.75
N ALA A 95 5.04 10.85 -7.50
CA ALA A 95 4.24 11.88 -8.14
C ALA A 95 4.77 13.30 -7.86
N GLU A 96 5.14 13.59 -6.61
CA GLU A 96 5.76 14.87 -6.21
C GLU A 96 7.11 15.10 -6.90
N MET A 97 7.95 14.06 -6.97
CA MET A 97 9.25 14.13 -7.63
C MET A 97 9.10 14.44 -9.13
N TYR A 98 8.19 13.73 -9.82
CA TYR A 98 7.92 14.00 -11.23
C TYR A 98 7.40 15.43 -11.44
N ALA A 99 6.42 15.88 -10.65
CA ALA A 99 5.89 17.24 -10.75
C ALA A 99 6.97 18.32 -10.52
N THR A 100 7.92 18.06 -9.61
CA THR A 100 9.04 18.97 -9.32
C THR A 100 10.06 19.00 -10.46
N THR A 101 10.39 17.83 -11.03
CA THR A 101 11.30 17.73 -12.18
C THR A 101 10.71 18.44 -13.39
N ASP A 102 9.42 18.23 -13.69
CA ASP A 102 8.74 18.90 -14.80
C ASP A 102 8.72 20.41 -14.64
N ARG A 103 8.43 20.92 -13.43
CA ARG A 103 8.47 22.35 -13.14
C ARG A 103 9.88 22.93 -13.35
N THR A 104 10.90 22.21 -12.89
CA THR A 104 12.30 22.63 -13.05
C THR A 104 12.71 22.68 -14.53
N ALA A 105 12.28 21.69 -15.32
CA ALA A 105 12.53 21.66 -16.76
C ALA A 105 11.82 22.80 -17.49
N ALA A 106 10.56 23.09 -17.13
CA ALA A 106 9.81 24.22 -17.67
C ALA A 106 10.48 25.57 -17.34
N ASP A 107 10.94 25.76 -16.11
CA ASP A 107 11.67 26.97 -15.70
C ASP A 107 12.98 27.15 -16.48
N GLN A 108 13.72 26.06 -16.72
CA GLN A 108 14.93 26.09 -17.54
C GLN A 108 14.62 26.43 -19.00
N LEU A 109 13.54 25.87 -19.57
CA LEU A 109 13.10 26.18 -20.92
C LEU A 109 12.70 27.65 -21.05
N HIS A 110 11.92 28.18 -20.10
CA HIS A 110 11.53 29.59 -20.08
C HIS A 110 12.76 30.52 -20.01
N LYS A 111 13.78 30.18 -19.22
CA LYS A 111 15.05 30.93 -19.19
C LYS A 111 15.74 30.91 -20.56
N LEU A 112 15.84 29.75 -21.20
CA LEU A 112 16.45 29.64 -22.53
C LEU A 112 15.71 30.48 -23.58
N ILE A 113 14.38 30.48 -23.56
CA ILE A 113 13.56 31.31 -24.47
C ILE A 113 13.78 32.80 -24.19
N ALA A 114 13.84 33.21 -22.92
CA ALA A 114 14.11 34.60 -22.56
C ALA A 114 15.50 35.07 -23.01
N GLU A 115 16.50 34.19 -22.97
CA GLU A 115 17.89 34.50 -23.37
C GLU A 115 18.09 34.46 -24.89
N ARG A 116 17.43 33.54 -25.61
CA ARG A 116 17.74 33.22 -27.01
C ARG A 116 16.62 33.56 -28.00
N GLY A 117 15.45 33.97 -27.52
CA GLY A 117 14.23 34.09 -28.32
C GLY A 117 13.58 32.74 -28.61
N GLU A 118 12.39 32.75 -29.21
CA GLU A 118 11.69 31.51 -29.58
C GLU A 118 12.49 30.73 -30.64
N PRO A 119 12.69 29.41 -30.45
CA PRO A 119 13.30 28.58 -31.47
C PRO A 119 12.39 28.53 -32.71
N THR A 120 12.87 29.08 -33.82
CA THR A 120 12.18 28.96 -35.11
C THR A 120 12.48 27.59 -35.72
N PRO A 121 11.48 26.90 -36.30
CA PRO A 121 11.73 25.66 -37.03
C PRO A 121 12.71 25.96 -38.16
N GLY A 122 13.84 25.26 -38.17
CA GLY A 122 14.83 25.38 -39.24
C GLY A 122 14.18 25.08 -40.59
N ARG A 123 14.36 25.99 -41.55
CA ARG A 123 13.94 25.79 -42.95
C ARG A 123 14.69 24.64 -43.60
#